data_AF-A0AAU4IR24-F1
#
_entry.id   AF-A0AAU4IR24-F1
#
_cell.length_a   1.000
_cell.length_b   1.000
_cell.length_c   1.000
_cell.angle_alpha   90.00
_cell.angle_beta   90.00
_cell.angle_gamma   90.00
#
_symmetry.space_group_name_H-M   'P 1'
#
loop_
_entity.id
_entity.type
_entity.pdbx_description
1 polymer ?
#
loop_
_entity_poly.entity_id
_entity_poly.type
_entity_poly.pdbx_seq_one_letter_code
_entity_poly.pdbx_strand_id
1 'polypeptide(L)'
;MARVLREDTDHYAALITAEMGKPITEAHAEIEKCAMTCEYYAEHAPEQLADRPVASNATESAVVYDPLGVAVTLTGSTEVGAIVAAQAAALKKQVLELGGSDPFVVLADADIEAAAATAVRARYVNVGQSCVNAKRFIVEEAVADAFVAAFTTAAAELKVGDPTDPETAIGPMARSNLRDTLHDQVRRTVDAGAHLLLGGEIPDGPGCYYPPTVLDHARPGMAAFDEETFGPVAAITRVADTDEAIALANRTEYGLGAALWTGDLDRARRLTRLLETGAVFVNGMVASDPRLPFGGIKKSGYGRELGAEGIREFVNTKTVWIGPAT
;
A
#
# COMPACT_ATOMS: atom_id res chain seq x y z
N MET A 1 -17.26 19.08 -4.50
CA MET A 1 -16.41 18.43 -3.47
C MET A 1 -14.98 18.91 -3.58
N ALA A 2 -14.25 18.61 -4.65
CA ALA A 2 -12.83 18.99 -4.83
C ALA A 2 -12.52 20.46 -4.50
N ARG A 3 -13.31 21.41 -5.00
CA ARG A 3 -13.18 22.83 -4.67
C ARG A 3 -13.22 23.11 -3.16
N VAL A 4 -14.16 22.51 -2.44
CA VAL A 4 -14.32 22.71 -0.98
C VAL A 4 -13.11 22.14 -0.22
N LEU A 5 -12.65 20.95 -0.62
CA LEU A 5 -11.44 20.33 -0.03
C LEU A 5 -10.23 21.26 -0.16
N ARG A 6 -10.03 21.89 -1.32
CA ARG A 6 -8.91 22.81 -1.56
C ARG A 6 -9.07 24.13 -0.80
N GLU A 7 -10.27 24.69 -0.77
CA GLU A 7 -10.56 25.96 -0.07
C GLU A 7 -10.31 25.86 1.44
N ASP A 8 -10.62 24.72 2.06
CA ASP A 8 -10.50 24.50 3.51
C ASP A 8 -9.33 23.55 3.89
N THR A 9 -8.30 23.44 3.04
CA THR A 9 -7.19 22.46 3.20
C THR A 9 -6.54 22.53 4.58
N ASP A 10 -6.16 23.73 5.04
CA ASP A 10 -5.46 23.91 6.32
C ASP A 10 -6.31 23.43 7.51
N HIS A 11 -7.63 23.68 7.44
CA HIS A 11 -8.55 23.25 8.49
C HIS A 11 -8.66 21.73 8.55
N TYR A 12 -8.88 21.08 7.40
CA TYR A 12 -8.97 19.63 7.33
C TYR A 12 -7.65 18.95 7.70
N ALA A 13 -6.52 19.53 7.30
CA ALA A 13 -5.22 18.98 7.62
C ALA A 13 -4.94 19.02 9.13
N ALA A 14 -5.26 20.14 9.78
CA ALA A 14 -5.13 20.28 11.23
C ALA A 14 -6.00 19.25 11.98
N LEU A 15 -7.22 18.99 11.51
CA LEU A 15 -8.10 17.95 12.07
C LEU A 15 -7.49 16.56 11.92
N ILE A 16 -7.04 16.21 10.71
CA ILE A 16 -6.41 14.91 10.46
C ILE A 16 -5.19 14.73 11.38
N THR A 17 -4.27 15.69 11.40
CA THR A 17 -3.07 15.64 12.25
C THR A 17 -3.43 15.53 13.73
N ALA A 18 -4.43 16.26 14.22
CA ALA A 18 -4.85 16.22 15.61
C ALA A 18 -5.50 14.88 16.00
N GLU A 19 -6.28 14.28 15.12
CA GLU A 19 -7.04 13.05 15.41
C GLU A 19 -6.19 11.79 15.31
N MET A 20 -5.21 11.75 14.39
CA MET A 20 -4.49 10.51 14.10
C MET A 20 -2.96 10.63 14.10
N GLY A 21 -2.39 11.83 14.24
CA GLY A 21 -0.95 12.05 14.46
C GLY A 21 -0.05 12.11 13.22
N LYS A 22 -0.58 12.10 11.99
CA LYS A 22 0.26 12.24 10.78
C LYS A 22 0.87 13.64 10.71
N PRO A 23 2.10 13.76 10.21
CA PRO A 23 2.68 15.06 9.88
C PRO A 23 1.75 15.92 9.03
N ILE A 24 1.68 17.21 9.35
CA ILE A 24 0.77 18.17 8.71
C ILE A 24 1.00 18.24 7.20
N THR A 25 2.25 18.14 6.74
CA THR A 25 2.60 18.15 5.32
C THR A 25 2.00 16.96 4.56
N GLU A 26 1.93 15.79 5.19
CA GLU A 26 1.28 14.60 4.63
C GLU A 26 -0.24 14.74 4.62
N ALA A 27 -0.82 15.36 5.64
CA ALA A 27 -2.26 15.65 5.68
C ALA A 27 -2.71 16.57 4.54
N HIS A 28 -1.93 17.61 4.24
CA HIS A 28 -2.18 18.49 3.08
C HIS A 28 -2.14 17.70 1.77
N ALA A 29 -1.13 16.84 1.60
CA ALA A 29 -0.99 16.01 0.40
C ALA A 29 -2.16 15.04 0.22
N GLU A 30 -2.67 14.47 1.31
CA GLU A 30 -3.84 13.59 1.27
C GLU A 30 -5.11 14.32 0.83
N ILE A 31 -5.33 15.55 1.29
CA ILE A 31 -6.49 16.37 0.89
C ILE A 31 -6.45 16.69 -0.60
N GLU A 32 -5.28 17.06 -1.13
CA GLU A 32 -5.14 17.29 -2.57
C GLU A 32 -5.42 16.01 -3.36
N LYS A 33 -4.93 14.86 -2.89
CA LYS A 33 -5.22 13.57 -3.52
C LYS A 33 -6.72 13.22 -3.52
N CYS A 34 -7.43 13.54 -2.44
CA CYS A 34 -8.88 13.41 -2.38
C CYS A 34 -9.59 14.33 -3.40
N ALA A 35 -9.13 15.58 -3.54
CA ALA A 35 -9.65 16.52 -4.52
C ALA A 35 -9.43 16.03 -5.96
N MET A 36 -8.22 15.59 -6.29
CA MET A 36 -7.89 14.97 -7.59
C MET A 36 -8.76 13.76 -7.90
N THR A 37 -9.02 12.90 -6.91
CA THR A 37 -9.86 11.70 -7.08
C THR A 37 -11.31 12.08 -7.40
N CYS A 38 -11.84 13.11 -6.72
CA CYS A 38 -13.19 13.61 -7.00
C CYS A 38 -13.31 14.15 -8.44
N GLU A 39 -12.31 14.90 -8.89
CA GLU A 39 -12.28 15.47 -10.25
C GLU A 39 -12.16 14.39 -11.31
N TYR A 40 -11.25 13.42 -11.08
CA TYR A 40 -11.06 12.30 -11.99
C TYR A 40 -12.38 11.59 -12.29
N TYR A 41 -13.12 11.18 -11.27
CA TYR A 41 -14.41 10.50 -11.49
C TYR A 41 -15.49 11.42 -12.04
N ALA A 42 -15.53 12.69 -11.64
CA ALA A 42 -16.50 13.64 -12.22
C ALA A 42 -16.31 13.81 -13.73
N GLU A 43 -15.05 13.78 -14.19
CA GLU A 43 -14.70 13.91 -15.61
C GLU A 43 -14.84 12.59 -16.39
N HIS A 44 -14.34 11.48 -15.84
CA HIS A 44 -14.14 10.23 -16.60
C HIS A 44 -15.24 9.19 -16.39
N ALA A 45 -16.00 9.22 -15.29
CA ALA A 45 -17.04 8.22 -15.02
C ALA A 45 -18.10 8.11 -16.15
N PRO A 46 -18.57 9.20 -16.79
CA PRO A 46 -19.53 9.09 -17.89
C PRO A 46 -19.02 8.24 -19.06
N GLU A 47 -17.75 8.38 -19.42
CA GLU A 47 -17.13 7.56 -20.48
C GLU A 47 -16.87 6.13 -19.98
N GLN A 48 -16.35 5.97 -18.76
CA GLN A 48 -16.04 4.66 -18.18
C GLN A 48 -17.26 3.75 -18.02
N LEU A 49 -18.44 4.35 -17.84
CA LEU A 49 -19.75 3.70 -17.70
C LEU A 49 -20.63 3.84 -18.95
N ALA A 50 -20.10 4.32 -20.08
CA ALA A 50 -20.87 4.36 -21.33
C ALA A 50 -21.13 2.95 -21.87
N ASP A 51 -22.28 2.78 -22.53
CA ASP A 51 -22.62 1.55 -23.24
C ASP A 51 -21.53 1.18 -24.24
N ARG A 52 -21.12 -0.09 -24.22
CA ARG A 52 -20.08 -0.62 -25.09
C ARG A 52 -20.69 -1.57 -26.12
N PRO A 53 -20.83 -1.15 -27.38
CA PRO A 53 -21.23 -2.05 -28.45
C PRO A 53 -20.27 -3.23 -28.56
N VAL A 54 -20.82 -4.43 -28.77
CA VAL A 54 -20.06 -5.66 -28.97
C VAL A 54 -20.54 -6.27 -30.27
N ALA A 55 -19.62 -6.62 -31.18
CA ALA A 55 -19.99 -7.29 -32.42
C ALA A 55 -20.50 -8.71 -32.12
N SER A 56 -21.66 -9.08 -32.68
CA SER A 56 -22.24 -10.42 -32.57
C SER A 56 -23.15 -10.72 -33.78
N ASN A 57 -23.91 -11.82 -33.71
CA ASN A 57 -24.95 -12.14 -34.70
C ASN A 57 -26.30 -11.43 -34.45
N ALA A 58 -26.39 -10.56 -33.43
CA ALA A 58 -27.58 -9.77 -33.15
C ALA A 58 -27.79 -8.63 -34.14
N THR A 59 -28.98 -8.03 -34.14
CA THR A 59 -29.20 -6.71 -34.73
C THR A 59 -28.48 -5.63 -33.93
N GLU A 60 -28.58 -5.69 -32.59
CA GLU A 60 -27.82 -4.84 -31.68
C GLU A 60 -27.31 -5.68 -30.50
N SER A 61 -26.06 -5.46 -30.11
CA SER A 61 -25.52 -6.06 -28.88
C SER A 61 -24.54 -5.13 -28.20
N ALA A 62 -24.67 -5.01 -26.88
CA ALA A 62 -23.85 -4.14 -26.07
C ALA A 62 -23.67 -4.67 -24.65
N VAL A 63 -22.64 -4.17 -23.98
CA VAL A 63 -22.51 -4.20 -22.52
C VAL A 63 -22.97 -2.86 -21.98
N VAL A 64 -23.96 -2.88 -21.10
CA VAL A 64 -24.58 -1.71 -20.46
C VAL A 64 -24.27 -1.75 -18.96
N TYR A 65 -24.13 -0.58 -18.33
CA TYR A 65 -23.82 -0.46 -16.91
C TYR A 65 -24.98 0.19 -16.14
N ASP A 66 -25.73 -0.62 -15.40
CA ASP A 66 -26.82 -0.14 -14.54
C ASP A 66 -26.39 -0.10 -13.07
N PRO A 67 -27.05 0.66 -12.19
CA PRO A 67 -26.80 0.59 -10.75
C PRO A 67 -26.93 -0.84 -10.22
N LEU A 68 -25.93 -1.33 -9.48
CA LEU A 68 -25.99 -2.68 -8.89
C LEU A 68 -27.00 -2.77 -7.74
N GLY A 69 -27.30 -1.64 -7.09
CA GLY A 69 -28.05 -1.57 -5.85
C GLY A 69 -27.12 -1.56 -4.64
N VAL A 70 -27.45 -2.33 -3.60
CA VAL A 70 -26.69 -2.30 -2.34
C VAL A 70 -25.48 -3.22 -2.41
N ALA A 71 -24.29 -2.63 -2.22
CA ALA A 71 -23.01 -3.31 -2.07
C ALA A 71 -22.34 -2.91 -0.75
N VAL A 72 -21.31 -3.64 -0.36
CA VAL A 72 -20.47 -3.34 0.81
C VAL A 72 -19.05 -3.06 0.33
N THR A 73 -18.43 -1.99 0.81
CA THR A 73 -16.99 -1.79 0.69
C THR A 73 -16.38 -1.65 2.07
N LEU A 74 -15.20 -2.23 2.29
CA LEU A 74 -14.45 -2.10 3.53
C LEU A 74 -12.96 -1.97 3.24
N THR A 75 -12.36 -0.93 3.80
CA THR A 75 -10.91 -0.77 3.91
C THR A 75 -10.51 -0.93 5.36
N GLY A 76 -9.60 -1.86 5.68
CA GLY A 76 -9.25 -2.12 7.09
C GLY A 76 -8.39 -3.36 7.31
N SER A 77 -8.42 -3.91 8.53
CA SER A 77 -7.62 -5.09 8.84
C SER A 77 -8.20 -6.36 8.19
N THR A 78 -7.32 -7.32 7.88
CA THR A 78 -7.73 -8.62 7.34
C THR A 78 -8.73 -9.35 8.25
N GLU A 79 -8.55 -9.25 9.57
CA GLU A 79 -9.46 -9.86 10.54
C GLU A 79 -10.89 -9.29 10.44
N VAL A 80 -11.03 -7.96 10.45
CA VAL A 80 -12.33 -7.30 10.33
C VAL A 80 -12.95 -7.54 8.96
N GLY A 81 -12.13 -7.52 7.90
CA GLY A 81 -12.56 -7.87 6.54
C GLY A 81 -13.18 -9.26 6.47
N ALA A 82 -12.58 -10.26 7.12
CA ALA A 82 -13.13 -11.62 7.17
C ALA A 82 -14.48 -11.69 7.91
N ILE A 83 -14.64 -10.92 9.00
CA ILE A 83 -15.92 -10.84 9.74
C ILE A 83 -17.02 -10.22 8.86
N VAL A 84 -16.73 -9.10 8.18
CA VAL A 84 -17.67 -8.45 7.27
C VAL A 84 -18.01 -9.37 6.09
N ALA A 85 -17.01 -10.07 5.54
CA ALA A 85 -17.21 -11.02 4.47
C ALA A 85 -18.17 -12.15 4.83
N ALA A 86 -18.04 -12.69 6.04
CA ALA A 86 -18.93 -13.73 6.54
C ALA A 86 -20.37 -13.23 6.73
N GLN A 87 -20.56 -11.97 7.13
CA GLN A 87 -21.90 -11.38 7.35
C GLN A 87 -22.59 -10.99 6.03
N ALA A 88 -21.83 -10.58 5.03
CA ALA A 88 -22.34 -10.24 3.70
C ALA A 88 -22.72 -11.48 2.85
N ALA A 89 -22.78 -12.67 3.46
CA ALA A 89 -23.39 -13.90 2.92
C ALA A 89 -24.86 -13.75 2.51
N ALA A 90 -25.51 -12.62 2.83
CA ALA A 90 -26.83 -12.21 2.32
C ALA A 90 -26.82 -11.76 0.83
N LEU A 91 -25.95 -12.37 0.00
CA LEU A 91 -25.81 -12.12 -1.44
C LEU A 91 -25.55 -10.65 -1.79
N LYS A 92 -24.67 -9.98 -1.02
CA LYS A 92 -24.23 -8.61 -1.31
C LYS A 92 -22.86 -8.64 -1.95
N LYS A 93 -22.68 -7.87 -3.04
CA LYS A 93 -21.35 -7.67 -3.64
C LYS A 93 -20.47 -6.92 -2.65
N GLN A 94 -19.19 -7.28 -2.63
CA GLN A 94 -18.22 -6.76 -1.69
C GLN A 94 -16.94 -6.35 -2.40
N VAL A 95 -16.35 -5.24 -1.96
CA VAL A 95 -14.97 -4.85 -2.26
C VAL A 95 -14.24 -4.75 -0.92
N LEU A 96 -13.14 -5.48 -0.77
CA LEU A 96 -12.37 -5.53 0.48
C LEU A 96 -10.93 -5.14 0.20
N GLU A 97 -10.51 -4.01 0.77
CA GLU A 97 -9.14 -3.49 0.72
C GLU A 97 -8.48 -3.68 2.09
N LEU A 98 -7.67 -4.73 2.23
CA LEU A 98 -7.20 -5.20 3.53
C LEU A 98 -5.70 -4.90 3.76
N GLY A 99 -5.11 -5.52 4.78
CA GLY A 99 -3.70 -5.35 5.12
C GLY A 99 -2.75 -5.80 4.01
N GLY A 100 -1.50 -5.37 4.10
CA GLY A 100 -0.46 -5.70 3.13
C GLY A 100 0.89 -5.92 3.81
N SER A 101 1.74 -6.77 3.23
CA SER A 101 3.15 -6.90 3.62
C SER A 101 4.03 -6.77 2.38
N ASP A 102 3.95 -5.59 1.78
CA ASP A 102 4.51 -5.31 0.46
C ASP A 102 6.03 -5.50 0.45
N PRO A 103 6.56 -6.30 -0.51
CA PRO A 103 7.98 -6.44 -0.71
C PRO A 103 8.55 -5.24 -1.47
N PHE A 104 9.74 -4.81 -1.07
CA PHE A 104 10.58 -3.86 -1.79
C PHE A 104 11.85 -4.61 -2.21
N VAL A 105 11.85 -5.07 -3.45
CA VAL A 105 12.90 -5.94 -4.00
C VAL A 105 13.99 -5.08 -4.64
N VAL A 106 15.24 -5.30 -4.26
CA VAL A 106 16.42 -4.60 -4.80
C VAL A 106 17.38 -5.62 -5.39
N LEU A 107 17.50 -5.64 -6.72
CA LEU A 107 18.38 -6.56 -7.44
C LEU A 107 19.81 -5.98 -7.56
N ALA A 108 20.80 -6.83 -7.86
CA ALA A 108 22.21 -6.44 -7.88
C ALA A 108 22.59 -5.34 -8.88
N ASP A 109 21.77 -5.10 -9.90
CA ASP A 109 21.98 -4.04 -10.91
C ASP A 109 21.18 -2.76 -10.62
N ALA A 110 20.51 -2.68 -9.47
CA ALA A 110 19.72 -1.51 -9.10
C ALA A 110 20.60 -0.29 -8.81
N ASP A 111 20.05 0.90 -9.05
CA ASP A 111 20.59 2.14 -8.51
C ASP A 111 20.32 2.17 -7.00
N ILE A 112 21.37 1.90 -6.21
CA ILE A 112 21.26 1.75 -4.75
C ILE A 112 20.95 3.06 -4.05
N GLU A 113 21.46 4.19 -4.55
CA GLU A 113 21.21 5.50 -3.96
C GLU A 113 19.73 5.88 -4.14
N ALA A 114 19.22 5.77 -5.37
CA ALA A 114 17.82 6.04 -5.68
C ALA A 114 16.87 5.06 -4.98
N ALA A 115 17.24 3.77 -4.92
CA ALA A 115 16.47 2.74 -4.23
C ALA A 115 16.38 3.00 -2.73
N ALA A 116 17.51 3.30 -2.06
CA ALA A 116 17.53 3.57 -0.63
C ALA A 116 16.73 4.83 -0.26
N ALA A 117 16.91 5.93 -1.00
CA ALA A 117 16.15 7.16 -0.77
C ALA A 117 14.64 6.95 -0.92
N THR A 118 14.23 6.19 -1.94
CA THR A 118 12.81 5.87 -2.15
C THR A 118 12.28 4.89 -1.12
N ALA A 119 13.10 3.90 -0.71
CA ALA A 119 12.75 2.93 0.34
C ALA A 119 12.42 3.62 1.67
N VAL A 120 13.20 4.63 2.07
CA VAL A 120 12.94 5.41 3.30
C VAL A 120 11.56 6.06 3.21
N ARG A 121 11.26 6.74 2.11
CA ARG A 121 9.92 7.34 1.90
C ARG A 121 8.82 6.28 1.92
N ALA A 122 9.02 5.17 1.21
CA ALA A 122 8.06 4.07 1.10
C ALA A 122 7.78 3.37 2.44
N ARG A 123 8.73 3.40 3.39
CA ARG A 123 8.54 2.84 4.73
C ARG A 123 7.86 3.81 5.66
N TYR A 124 8.35 5.04 5.69
CA TYR A 124 8.13 5.93 6.82
C TYR A 124 7.04 6.97 6.61
N VAL A 125 6.52 7.13 5.38
CA VAL A 125 5.32 7.95 5.14
C VAL A 125 4.16 7.51 6.02
N ASN A 126 3.42 8.46 6.57
CA ASN A 126 2.35 8.23 7.55
C ASN A 126 2.80 7.39 8.76
N VAL A 127 4.06 7.58 9.18
CA VAL A 127 4.67 6.84 10.30
C VAL A 127 4.63 5.32 10.08
N GLY A 128 4.65 4.86 8.83
CA GLY A 128 4.55 3.44 8.51
C GLY A 128 3.15 2.83 8.60
N GLN A 129 2.12 3.63 8.88
CA GLN A 129 0.74 3.18 9.07
C GLN A 129 -0.04 3.20 7.76
N SER A 130 0.39 2.39 6.79
CA SER A 130 -0.26 2.27 5.49
C SER A 130 -0.18 0.83 4.97
N CYS A 131 -1.27 0.37 4.34
CA CYS A 131 -1.37 -0.97 3.79
C CYS A 131 -0.31 -1.22 2.70
N VAL A 132 0.07 -0.20 1.93
CA VAL A 132 1.05 -0.28 0.82
C VAL A 132 2.47 0.20 1.16
N ASN A 133 2.74 0.56 2.41
CA ASN A 133 4.12 0.85 2.77
C ASN A 133 4.97 -0.40 2.62
N ALA A 134 6.19 -0.22 2.11
CA ALA A 134 7.17 -1.28 1.90
C ALA A 134 7.58 -1.89 3.24
N LYS A 135 7.19 -3.13 3.54
CA LYS A 135 7.42 -3.75 4.87
C LYS A 135 8.65 -4.65 4.88
N ARG A 136 8.82 -5.41 3.80
CA ARG A 136 9.88 -6.41 3.62
C ARG A 136 10.84 -5.95 2.54
N PHE A 137 12.02 -5.53 2.91
CA PHE A 137 13.07 -5.13 1.98
C PHE A 137 13.89 -6.36 1.62
N ILE A 138 13.75 -6.85 0.39
CA ILE A 138 14.40 -8.08 -0.07
C ILE A 138 15.52 -7.68 -1.02
N VAL A 139 16.76 -7.81 -0.56
CA VAL A 139 17.92 -7.21 -1.21
C VAL A 139 18.92 -8.28 -1.59
N GLU A 140 19.36 -8.30 -2.85
CA GLU A 140 20.40 -9.22 -3.29
C GLU A 140 21.72 -8.97 -2.54
N GLU A 141 22.38 -10.04 -2.12
CA GLU A 141 23.57 -10.03 -1.25
C GLU A 141 24.68 -9.12 -1.80
N ALA A 142 24.85 -9.11 -3.13
CA ALA A 142 25.86 -8.31 -3.81
C ALA A 142 25.75 -6.79 -3.56
N VAL A 143 24.56 -6.30 -3.20
CA VAL A 143 24.30 -4.88 -2.93
C VAL A 143 23.74 -4.61 -1.54
N ALA A 144 23.56 -5.65 -0.72
CA ALA A 144 22.91 -5.56 0.59
C ALA A 144 23.62 -4.60 1.54
N ASP A 145 24.94 -4.69 1.67
CA ASP A 145 25.70 -3.82 2.59
C ASP A 145 25.56 -2.34 2.22
N ALA A 146 25.68 -2.01 0.93
CA ALA A 146 25.56 -0.64 0.44
C ALA A 146 24.14 -0.10 0.66
N PHE A 147 23.12 -0.90 0.37
CA PHE A 147 21.72 -0.52 0.57
C PHE A 147 21.41 -0.32 2.07
N VAL A 148 21.80 -1.27 2.93
CA VAL A 148 21.54 -1.21 4.38
C VAL A 148 22.19 0.04 4.98
N ALA A 149 23.44 0.34 4.60
CA ALA A 149 24.15 1.53 5.09
C ALA A 149 23.44 2.82 4.66
N ALA A 150 23.10 2.96 3.37
CA ALA A 150 22.42 4.14 2.85
C ALA A 150 21.02 4.32 3.47
N PHE A 151 20.22 3.24 3.51
CA PHE A 151 18.88 3.24 4.08
C PHE A 151 18.89 3.61 5.57
N THR A 152 19.77 2.99 6.36
CA THR A 152 19.86 3.25 7.81
C THR A 152 20.30 4.67 8.09
N THR A 153 21.25 5.20 7.31
CA THR A 153 21.71 6.59 7.43
C THR A 153 20.57 7.57 7.18
N ALA A 154 19.89 7.44 6.05
CA ALA A 154 18.76 8.31 5.71
C ALA A 154 17.56 8.15 6.66
N ALA A 155 17.31 6.94 7.18
CA ALA A 155 16.28 6.72 8.19
C ALA A 155 16.59 7.41 9.53
N ALA A 156 17.87 7.48 9.93
CA ALA A 156 18.31 8.14 11.16
C ALA A 156 18.21 9.67 11.09
N GLU A 157 18.17 10.25 9.89
CA GLU A 157 18.01 11.69 9.66
C GLU A 157 16.54 12.16 9.75
N LEU A 158 15.58 11.23 9.79
CA LEU A 158 14.16 11.58 9.90
C LEU A 158 13.85 12.25 11.24
N LYS A 159 13.35 13.48 11.18
CA LYS A 159 12.95 14.24 12.38
C LYS A 159 11.69 13.63 13.00
N VAL A 160 11.83 13.09 14.21
CA VAL A 160 10.73 12.68 15.07
C VAL A 160 10.28 13.88 15.91
N GLY A 161 8.98 14.17 15.96
CA GLY A 161 8.52 15.35 16.70
C GLY A 161 7.02 15.63 16.64
N ASP A 162 6.66 16.87 17.00
CA ASP A 162 5.30 17.39 16.93
C ASP A 162 4.80 17.29 15.47
N PRO A 163 3.69 16.58 15.20
CA PRO A 163 3.20 16.40 13.84
C PRO A 163 2.65 17.69 13.23
N THR A 164 2.46 18.77 14.00
CA THR A 164 2.09 20.10 13.49
C THR A 164 3.30 20.93 13.03
N ASP A 165 4.52 20.53 13.38
CA ASP A 165 5.75 21.12 12.85
C ASP A 165 5.98 20.61 11.42
N PRO A 166 6.05 21.49 10.40
CA PRO A 166 6.21 21.07 9.01
C PRO A 166 7.53 20.33 8.71
N GLU A 167 8.54 20.44 9.58
CA GLU A 167 9.81 19.73 9.46
C GLU A 167 9.75 18.31 10.03
N THR A 168 8.68 17.95 10.75
CA THR A 168 8.52 16.62 11.33
C THR A 168 8.24 15.60 10.23
N ALA A 169 9.08 14.58 10.14
CA ALA A 169 8.86 13.43 9.26
C ALA A 169 8.13 12.28 9.97
N ILE A 170 8.29 12.17 11.30
CA ILE A 170 7.74 11.08 12.10
C ILE A 170 6.97 11.65 13.29
N GLY A 171 5.64 11.64 13.18
CA GLY A 171 4.73 11.94 14.27
C GLY A 171 4.49 10.75 15.20
N PRO A 172 3.55 10.86 16.15
CA PRO A 172 3.11 9.71 16.95
C PRO A 172 2.34 8.70 16.08
N MET A 173 2.36 7.43 16.47
CA MET A 173 1.41 6.45 15.95
C MET A 173 -0.01 6.81 16.40
N ALA A 174 -1.03 6.35 15.66
CA ALA A 174 -2.40 6.78 15.89
C ALA A 174 -2.96 6.32 17.25
N ARG A 175 -2.51 5.17 17.77
CA ARG A 175 -2.99 4.57 19.02
C ARG A 175 -1.89 3.80 19.75
N SER A 176 -1.99 3.73 21.07
CA SER A 176 -1.01 3.02 21.92
C SER A 176 -0.99 1.52 21.65
N ASN A 177 -2.14 0.88 21.46
CA ASN A 177 -2.21 -0.54 21.17
C ASN A 177 -1.52 -0.93 19.85
N LEU A 178 -1.52 -0.03 18.84
CA LEU A 178 -0.78 -0.24 17.59
C LEU A 178 0.73 -0.18 17.84
N ARG A 179 1.19 0.83 18.60
CA ARG A 179 2.60 0.95 19.01
C ARG A 179 3.07 -0.26 19.81
N ASP A 180 2.28 -0.69 20.79
CA ASP A 180 2.67 -1.78 21.69
C ASP A 180 2.72 -3.12 20.93
N THR A 181 1.79 -3.35 19.99
CA THR A 181 1.83 -4.51 19.08
C THR A 181 3.06 -4.48 18.19
N LEU A 182 3.38 -3.32 17.61
CA LEU A 182 4.58 -3.16 16.78
C LEU A 182 5.87 -3.41 17.58
N HIS A 183 5.93 -2.92 18.82
CA HIS A 183 7.08 -3.15 19.69
C HIS A 183 7.25 -4.64 20.01
N ASP A 184 6.17 -5.36 20.29
CA ASP A 184 6.21 -6.82 20.46
C ASP A 184 6.75 -7.53 19.21
N GLN A 185 6.29 -7.15 18.01
CA GLN A 185 6.81 -7.69 16.74
C GLN A 185 8.33 -7.45 16.60
N VAL A 186 8.81 -6.26 16.95
CA VAL A 186 10.24 -5.93 16.93
C VAL A 186 11.01 -6.81 17.91
N ARG A 187 10.56 -6.91 19.17
CA ARG A 187 11.21 -7.74 20.20
C ARG A 187 11.30 -9.20 19.78
N ARG A 188 10.19 -9.80 19.36
CA ARG A 188 10.16 -11.20 18.89
C ARG A 188 11.08 -11.43 17.69
N THR A 189 11.24 -10.44 16.82
CA THR A 189 12.14 -10.53 15.67
C THR A 189 13.61 -10.48 16.10
N VAL A 190 13.97 -9.59 17.03
CA VAL A 190 15.33 -9.51 17.59
C VAL A 190 15.66 -10.76 18.40
N ASP A 191 14.74 -11.25 19.24
CA ASP A 191 14.89 -12.48 20.02
C ASP A 191 15.08 -13.72 19.12
N ALA A 192 14.51 -13.69 17.90
CA ALA A 192 14.70 -14.74 16.89
C ALA A 192 16.03 -14.63 16.12
N GLY A 193 16.83 -13.58 16.35
CA GLY A 193 18.18 -13.42 15.81
C GLY A 193 18.35 -12.37 14.72
N ALA A 194 17.34 -11.51 14.48
CA ALA A 194 17.54 -10.34 13.61
C ALA A 194 18.45 -9.29 14.27
N HIS A 195 19.11 -8.48 13.45
CA HIS A 195 20.01 -7.42 13.93
C HIS A 195 19.25 -6.08 14.00
N LEU A 196 19.16 -5.50 15.20
CA LEU A 196 18.63 -4.16 15.39
C LEU A 196 19.71 -3.11 15.05
N LEU A 197 19.51 -2.36 13.97
CA LEU A 197 20.47 -1.36 13.48
C LEU A 197 20.13 0.07 13.89
N LEU A 198 18.84 0.37 14.07
CA LEU A 198 18.33 1.70 14.44
C LEU A 198 17.04 1.54 15.24
N GLY A 199 16.81 2.44 16.20
CA GLY A 199 15.55 2.53 16.94
C GLY A 199 15.28 1.32 17.82
N GLY A 200 14.05 0.80 17.75
CA GLY A 200 13.63 -0.43 18.45
C GLY A 200 13.10 -0.26 19.87
N GLU A 201 13.23 0.93 20.45
CA GLU A 201 12.78 1.22 21.82
C GLU A 201 11.66 2.27 21.85
N ILE A 202 10.69 2.06 22.74
CA ILE A 202 9.61 3.03 22.98
C ILE A 202 10.21 4.23 23.74
N PRO A 203 10.11 5.47 23.22
CA PRO A 203 10.63 6.64 23.92
C PRO A 203 9.86 6.92 25.21
N ASP A 204 10.57 7.46 26.20
CA ASP A 204 9.94 8.02 27.39
C ASP A 204 9.11 9.26 27.05
N GLY A 205 7.99 9.45 27.75
CA GLY A 205 7.18 10.66 27.67
C GLY A 205 5.76 10.43 27.12
N PRO A 206 5.00 11.52 26.93
CA PRO A 206 3.62 11.44 26.46
C PRO A 206 3.52 11.16 24.96
N GLY A 207 2.40 10.56 24.56
CA GLY A 207 2.10 10.25 23.16
C GLY A 207 2.49 8.83 22.75
N CYS A 208 2.09 8.44 21.54
CA CYS A 208 2.27 7.09 21.01
C CYS A 208 3.46 7.04 20.03
N TYR A 209 4.60 7.63 20.38
CA TYR A 209 5.77 7.66 19.51
C TYR A 209 6.45 6.30 19.40
N TYR A 210 6.95 5.99 18.21
CA TYR A 210 7.86 4.88 17.95
C TYR A 210 8.91 5.35 16.95
N PRO A 211 10.22 5.26 17.24
CA PRO A 211 11.25 5.78 16.35
C PRO A 211 11.35 4.94 15.08
N PRO A 212 11.85 5.53 13.97
CA PRO A 212 12.30 4.76 12.82
C PRO A 212 13.18 3.60 13.29
N THR A 213 12.80 2.39 12.89
CA THR A 213 13.43 1.16 13.36
C THR A 213 13.86 0.33 12.17
N VAL A 214 15.11 -0.12 12.18
CA VAL A 214 15.69 -0.92 11.10
C VAL A 214 16.17 -2.26 11.65
N LEU A 215 15.58 -3.33 11.13
CA LEU A 215 15.94 -4.71 11.41
C LEU A 215 16.61 -5.31 10.18
N ASP A 216 17.85 -5.74 10.30
CA ASP A 216 18.56 -6.48 9.25
C ASP A 216 18.58 -7.97 9.57
N HIS A 217 18.79 -8.80 8.55
CA HIS A 217 18.73 -10.26 8.64
C HIS A 217 17.37 -10.79 9.15
N ALA A 218 16.28 -10.07 8.86
CA ALA A 218 14.92 -10.56 9.08
C ALA A 218 14.65 -11.72 8.11
N ARG A 219 14.29 -12.90 8.61
CA ARG A 219 14.13 -14.13 7.83
C ARG A 219 12.72 -14.69 8.01
N PRO A 220 12.25 -15.57 7.09
CA PRO A 220 10.99 -16.25 7.28
C PRO A 220 10.92 -16.99 8.61
N GLY A 221 9.76 -16.93 9.29
CA GLY A 221 9.58 -17.38 10.67
C GLY A 221 9.76 -16.29 11.72
N MET A 222 10.27 -15.11 11.36
CA MET A 222 10.36 -13.95 12.25
C MET A 222 9.14 -13.04 12.09
N ALA A 223 8.70 -12.44 13.18
CA ALA A 223 7.48 -11.62 13.21
C ALA A 223 7.48 -10.50 12.16
N ALA A 224 8.57 -9.72 12.06
CA ALA A 224 8.63 -8.61 11.11
C ALA A 224 8.75 -9.03 9.64
N PHE A 225 9.02 -10.32 9.36
CA PHE A 225 8.97 -10.88 8.01
C PHE A 225 7.59 -11.46 7.69
N ASP A 226 7.02 -12.24 8.61
CA ASP A 226 5.78 -12.99 8.34
C ASP A 226 4.52 -12.14 8.54
N GLU A 227 4.53 -11.22 9.50
CA GLU A 227 3.37 -10.40 9.89
C GLU A 227 3.37 -9.02 9.21
N GLU A 228 2.20 -8.36 9.17
CA GLU A 228 2.13 -6.94 8.80
C GLU A 228 2.67 -6.06 9.94
N THR A 229 3.76 -5.33 9.69
CA THR A 229 4.28 -4.28 10.57
C THR A 229 3.65 -2.92 10.24
N PHE A 230 2.62 -2.55 11.00
CA PHE A 230 1.84 -1.33 10.78
C PHE A 230 2.40 -0.13 11.56
N GLY A 231 3.66 0.22 11.28
CA GLY A 231 4.36 1.35 11.89
C GLY A 231 5.78 1.53 11.32
N PRO A 232 6.64 2.36 11.92
CA PRO A 232 7.90 2.79 11.30
C PRO A 232 9.02 1.75 11.52
N VAL A 233 8.82 0.52 11.04
CA VAL A 233 9.77 -0.59 11.14
C VAL A 233 10.06 -1.15 9.75
N ALA A 234 11.33 -1.14 9.35
CA ALA A 234 11.83 -1.81 8.15
C ALA A 234 12.45 -3.16 8.49
N ALA A 235 12.03 -4.22 7.80
CA ALA A 235 12.62 -5.55 7.90
C ALA A 235 13.41 -5.88 6.63
N ILE A 236 14.72 -5.98 6.73
CA ILE A 236 15.63 -6.25 5.62
C ILE A 236 16.00 -7.73 5.61
N THR A 237 15.77 -8.38 4.48
CA THR A 237 16.12 -9.75 4.17
C THR A 237 17.14 -9.74 3.04
N ARG A 238 18.25 -10.45 3.24
CA ARG A 238 19.29 -10.61 2.23
C ARG A 238 19.10 -11.94 1.50
N VAL A 239 19.24 -11.93 0.17
CA VAL A 239 19.01 -13.09 -0.69
C VAL A 239 20.15 -13.28 -1.67
N ALA A 240 20.42 -14.52 -2.07
CA ALA A 240 21.54 -14.84 -2.94
C ALA A 240 21.36 -14.30 -4.37
N ASP A 241 20.13 -14.35 -4.89
CA ASP A 241 19.82 -14.04 -6.27
C ASP A 241 18.37 -13.61 -6.50
N THR A 242 18.06 -13.27 -7.76
CA THR A 242 16.75 -12.81 -8.19
C THR A 242 15.66 -13.86 -7.98
N ASP A 243 15.96 -15.14 -8.17
CA ASP A 243 14.94 -16.20 -8.05
C ASP A 243 14.51 -16.37 -6.60
N GLU A 244 15.47 -16.36 -5.66
CA GLU A 244 15.19 -16.32 -4.23
C GLU A 244 14.45 -15.04 -3.84
N ALA A 245 14.82 -13.89 -4.42
CA ALA A 245 14.16 -12.62 -4.15
C ALA A 245 12.65 -12.67 -4.46
N ILE A 246 12.29 -13.19 -5.64
CA ILE A 246 10.89 -13.35 -6.05
C ILE A 246 10.18 -14.40 -5.20
N ALA A 247 10.84 -15.52 -4.90
CA ALA A 247 10.26 -16.57 -4.05
C ALA A 247 9.91 -16.03 -2.65
N LEU A 248 10.81 -15.26 -2.02
CA LEU A 248 10.56 -14.64 -0.73
C LEU A 248 9.56 -13.47 -0.82
N ALA A 249 9.55 -12.70 -1.91
CA ALA A 249 8.56 -11.66 -2.13
C ALA A 249 7.13 -12.25 -2.12
N ASN A 250 6.95 -13.44 -2.69
CA ASN A 250 5.68 -14.16 -2.71
C ASN A 250 5.39 -14.96 -1.43
N ARG A 251 6.39 -15.21 -0.58
CA ARG A 251 6.25 -15.91 0.71
C ARG A 251 5.60 -15.04 1.76
N THR A 252 4.31 -14.78 1.56
CA THR A 252 3.45 -14.04 2.47
C THR A 252 1.99 -14.40 2.17
N GLU A 253 1.13 -14.27 3.17
CA GLU A 253 -0.31 -14.40 3.00
C GLU A 253 -0.97 -13.17 2.37
N TYR A 254 -0.24 -12.06 2.25
CA TYR A 254 -0.67 -10.80 1.67
C TYR A 254 -0.28 -10.69 0.19
N GLY A 255 -0.88 -9.73 -0.52
CA GLY A 255 -0.58 -9.45 -1.92
C GLY A 255 -1.23 -8.16 -2.40
N LEU A 256 -0.83 -7.03 -1.83
CA LEU A 256 -1.42 -5.72 -2.14
C LEU A 256 -0.58 -4.93 -3.18
N GLY A 257 0.63 -4.51 -2.82
CA GLY A 257 1.60 -3.91 -3.73
C GLY A 257 2.95 -4.63 -3.72
N ALA A 258 3.86 -4.18 -4.59
CA ALA A 258 5.28 -4.53 -4.58
C ALA A 258 6.10 -3.44 -5.28
N ALA A 259 7.32 -3.21 -4.82
CA ALA A 259 8.32 -2.43 -5.52
C ALA A 259 9.45 -3.34 -6.03
N LEU A 260 9.93 -3.12 -7.25
CA LEU A 260 11.02 -3.84 -7.87
C LEU A 260 12.07 -2.86 -8.41
N TRP A 261 13.30 -2.96 -7.94
CA TRP A 261 14.40 -2.09 -8.33
C TRP A 261 15.44 -2.86 -9.13
N THR A 262 15.68 -2.39 -10.36
CA THR A 262 16.62 -3.00 -11.31
C THR A 262 16.95 -2.04 -12.46
N GLY A 263 18.17 -2.13 -12.98
CA GLY A 263 18.59 -1.45 -14.21
C GLY A 263 18.06 -2.12 -15.49
N ASP A 264 17.75 -3.41 -15.45
CA ASP A 264 17.22 -4.18 -16.59
C ASP A 264 15.68 -4.13 -16.65
N LEU A 265 15.15 -3.24 -17.50
CA LEU A 265 13.72 -3.08 -17.70
C LEU A 265 13.05 -4.27 -18.42
N ASP A 266 13.78 -5.03 -19.23
CA ASP A 266 13.23 -6.22 -19.87
C ASP A 266 13.09 -7.36 -18.87
N ARG A 267 14.05 -7.50 -17.95
CA ARG A 267 13.91 -8.38 -16.78
C ARG A 267 12.76 -7.91 -15.90
N ALA A 268 12.65 -6.62 -15.59
CA ALA A 268 11.55 -6.09 -14.79
C ALA A 268 10.17 -6.49 -15.36
N ARG A 269 9.95 -6.35 -16.68
CA ARG A 269 8.69 -6.76 -17.35
C ARG A 269 8.35 -8.25 -17.20
N ARG A 270 9.36 -9.12 -17.08
CA ARG A 270 9.15 -10.55 -16.82
C ARG A 270 8.81 -10.79 -15.36
N LEU A 271 9.58 -10.19 -14.45
CA LEU A 271 9.44 -10.39 -13.00
C LEU A 271 8.14 -9.81 -12.44
N THR A 272 7.64 -8.70 -12.99
CA THR A 272 6.36 -8.11 -12.56
C THR A 272 5.20 -9.09 -12.67
N ARG A 273 5.25 -10.05 -13.62
CA ARG A 273 4.22 -11.08 -13.80
C ARG A 273 4.35 -12.26 -12.84
N LEU A 274 5.50 -12.38 -12.17
CA LEU A 274 5.78 -13.44 -11.19
C LEU A 274 5.46 -13.00 -9.75
N LEU A 275 5.38 -11.69 -9.50
CA LEU A 275 5.00 -11.14 -8.20
C LEU A 275 3.49 -11.31 -7.98
N GLU A 276 3.14 -12.02 -6.90
CA GLU A 276 1.76 -12.34 -6.52
C GLU A 276 1.14 -11.19 -5.73
N THR A 277 0.83 -10.10 -6.43
CA THR A 277 0.32 -8.88 -5.81
C THR A 277 -0.67 -8.14 -6.72
N GLY A 278 -1.35 -7.14 -6.16
CA GLY A 278 -2.30 -6.30 -6.87
C GLY A 278 -1.66 -5.26 -7.78
N ALA A 279 -0.53 -4.69 -7.36
CA ALA A 279 0.19 -3.65 -8.09
C ALA A 279 1.71 -3.85 -7.99
N VAL A 280 2.45 -3.61 -9.09
CA VAL A 280 3.92 -3.63 -9.09
C VAL A 280 4.47 -2.33 -9.64
N PHE A 281 5.37 -1.71 -8.89
CA PHE A 281 6.05 -0.47 -9.24
C PHE A 281 7.53 -0.75 -9.50
N VAL A 282 8.03 -0.42 -10.69
CA VAL A 282 9.44 -0.62 -11.05
C VAL A 282 10.19 0.70 -10.86
N ASN A 283 11.31 0.67 -10.13
CA ASN A 283 12.13 1.85 -9.83
C ASN A 283 11.33 3.01 -9.20
N GLY A 284 10.43 2.65 -8.29
CA GLY A 284 9.57 3.57 -7.55
C GLY A 284 8.98 2.90 -6.31
N MET A 285 8.15 3.62 -5.58
CA MET A 285 7.36 3.07 -4.48
C MET A 285 5.91 2.85 -4.91
N VAL A 286 5.23 1.93 -4.23
CA VAL A 286 3.80 1.74 -4.41
C VAL A 286 3.08 3.00 -3.99
N ALA A 287 2.23 3.53 -4.87
CA ALA A 287 1.41 4.69 -4.60
C ALA A 287 0.08 4.55 -5.34
N SER A 288 -1.02 4.96 -4.72
CA SER A 288 -2.31 5.00 -5.45
C SER A 288 -2.43 6.26 -6.29
N ASP A 289 -3.05 6.09 -7.46
CA ASP A 289 -3.32 7.12 -8.45
C ASP A 289 -4.77 6.95 -8.91
N PRO A 290 -5.61 8.00 -8.98
CA PRO A 290 -7.00 7.88 -9.38
C PRO A 290 -7.20 7.18 -10.74
N ARG A 291 -6.20 7.25 -11.62
CA ARG A 291 -6.22 6.70 -12.98
C ARG A 291 -5.93 5.20 -13.04
N LEU A 292 -5.34 4.63 -12.00
CA LEU A 292 -4.91 3.23 -11.97
C LEU A 292 -5.78 2.44 -10.99
N PRO A 293 -6.19 1.21 -11.33
CA PRO A 293 -6.89 0.36 -10.38
C PRO A 293 -5.99 0.05 -9.19
N PHE A 294 -6.57 0.05 -8.00
CA PHE A 294 -5.90 -0.22 -6.76
C PHE A 294 -6.62 -1.35 -6.04
N GLY A 295 -5.88 -2.34 -5.55
CA GLY A 295 -6.45 -3.41 -4.74
C GLY A 295 -5.68 -4.72 -4.82
N GLY A 296 -5.86 -5.56 -3.80
CA GLY A 296 -5.01 -6.72 -3.56
C GLY A 296 -5.53 -8.06 -4.09
N ILE A 297 -4.82 -9.11 -3.68
CA ILE A 297 -5.19 -10.52 -3.75
C ILE A 297 -4.85 -11.22 -2.41
N LYS A 298 -5.11 -12.53 -2.30
CA LYS A 298 -4.87 -13.32 -1.08
C LYS A 298 -5.59 -12.71 0.14
N LYS A 299 -4.92 -12.54 1.29
CA LYS A 299 -5.49 -11.91 2.48
C LYS A 299 -5.54 -10.38 2.43
N SER A 300 -5.02 -9.76 1.37
CA SER A 300 -5.18 -8.33 1.10
C SER A 300 -6.55 -7.98 0.50
N GLY A 301 -7.40 -8.98 0.28
CA GLY A 301 -8.79 -8.80 -0.12
C GLY A 301 -9.03 -9.01 -1.61
N TYR A 302 -10.10 -8.38 -2.13
CA TYR A 302 -10.57 -8.56 -3.51
C TYR A 302 -11.46 -7.40 -3.97
N GLY A 303 -11.61 -7.28 -5.28
CA GLY A 303 -12.19 -6.10 -5.93
C GLY A 303 -11.12 -5.06 -6.21
N ARG A 304 -11.51 -3.94 -6.84
CA ARG A 304 -10.62 -2.80 -7.05
C ARG A 304 -11.30 -1.51 -6.63
N GLU A 305 -10.50 -0.56 -6.16
CA GLU A 305 -10.82 0.84 -6.04
C GLU A 305 -10.08 1.64 -7.12
N LEU A 306 -10.47 2.91 -7.33
CA LEU A 306 -9.88 3.79 -8.34
C LEU A 306 -9.99 3.24 -9.78
N GLY A 307 -9.49 4.01 -10.76
CA GLY A 307 -9.55 3.64 -12.17
C GLY A 307 -10.98 3.42 -12.69
N ALA A 308 -11.09 2.78 -13.86
CA ALA A 308 -12.39 2.39 -14.41
C ALA A 308 -12.94 1.14 -13.72
N GLU A 309 -12.04 0.29 -13.22
CA GLU A 309 -12.36 -0.96 -12.52
C GLU A 309 -13.14 -0.68 -11.23
N GLY A 310 -12.72 0.33 -10.45
CA GLY A 310 -13.31 0.61 -9.14
C GLY A 310 -14.76 1.10 -9.23
N ILE A 311 -15.07 2.03 -10.13
CA ILE A 311 -16.46 2.44 -10.33
C ILE A 311 -17.32 1.29 -10.88
N ARG A 312 -16.73 0.40 -11.68
CA ARG A 312 -17.41 -0.79 -12.20
C ARG A 312 -17.68 -1.85 -11.14
N GLU A 313 -17.06 -1.76 -9.96
CA GLU A 313 -17.42 -2.65 -8.86
C GLU A 313 -18.85 -2.42 -8.36
N PHE A 314 -19.42 -1.23 -8.57
CA PHE A 314 -20.72 -0.84 -8.02
C PHE A 314 -21.85 -0.77 -9.07
N VAL A 315 -21.62 -1.36 -10.25
CA VAL A 315 -22.61 -1.45 -11.33
C VAL A 315 -22.90 -2.90 -11.73
N ASN A 316 -24.10 -3.15 -12.24
CA ASN A 316 -24.47 -4.35 -12.95
C ASN A 316 -23.95 -4.24 -14.39
N THR A 317 -22.94 -5.05 -14.73
CA THR A 317 -22.43 -5.18 -16.11
C THR A 317 -23.36 -6.08 -16.90
N LYS A 318 -24.35 -5.47 -17.56
CA LYS A 318 -25.48 -6.17 -18.20
C LYS A 318 -25.21 -6.39 -19.69
N THR A 319 -25.40 -7.61 -20.17
CA THR A 319 -25.49 -7.88 -21.61
C THR A 319 -26.87 -7.50 -22.13
N VAL A 320 -26.90 -6.67 -23.18
CA VAL A 320 -28.09 -6.41 -23.99
C VAL A 320 -27.89 -7.02 -25.37
N TRP A 321 -28.85 -7.83 -25.81
CA TRP A 321 -28.86 -8.47 -27.11
C TRP A 321 -30.25 -8.31 -27.71
N ILE A 322 -30.33 -7.68 -28.88
CA ILE A 322 -31.57 -7.44 -29.63
C ILE A 322 -31.47 -8.22 -30.93
N GLY A 323 -32.32 -9.24 -31.05
CA GLY A 323 -32.43 -10.06 -32.25
C GLY A 323 -33.15 -9.35 -33.39
N PRO A 324 -33.20 -10.00 -34.56
CA PRO A 324 -33.94 -9.45 -35.70
C PRO A 324 -35.42 -9.26 -35.37
N ALA A 325 -35.99 -8.14 -35.80
CA ALA A 325 -37.43 -7.95 -35.81
C ALA A 325 -38.06 -8.92 -36.83
N THR A 326 -39.10 -9.65 -36.39
CA THR A 326 -39.92 -10.53 -37.24
C THR A 326 -40.94 -9.74 -38.04
#